data_AF-A0AA50VLL0-F1
#
_entry.id   AF-A0AA50VLL0-F1
#
_cell.length_a   1.000
_cell.length_b   1.000
_cell.length_c   1.000
_cell.angle_alpha   90.00
_cell.angle_beta   90.00
_cell.angle_gamma   90.00
#
_symmetry.space_group_name_H-M   'P 1'
#
loop_
_entity.id
_entity.type
_entity.pdbx_description
1 polymer ?
#
loop_
_entity_poly.entity_id
_entity_poly.type
_entity_poly.pdbx_seq_one_letter_code
_entity_poly.pdbx_strand_id
1 'polypeptide(L)'
;KIKGPLVAYLKDLLKLLSGVTSENILTVLLKHLHQMSVYVACFQRISKHALKRLITLWSTGEETVRVLAFLCILRITRNQQTALLDLVLKAMYMTYVKNCKFVSPSTWPGINFMRRSLVEMFSLDLNVSYRHVFLYIRQLAILLRNAIVVQKIENRQAVYNWQCINSLHLWADLISAT
;
A
#
# COMPACT_ATOMS: atom_id res chain seq x y z
N LYS A 1 20.93 -10.01 -26.14
CA LYS A 1 20.73 -8.60 -26.61
C LYS A 1 19.36 -7.99 -26.24
N ILE A 2 18.47 -8.68 -25.51
CA ILE A 2 17.08 -8.23 -25.23
C ILE A 2 16.94 -7.27 -24.01
N LYS A 3 17.92 -7.27 -23.10
CA LYS A 3 17.87 -6.49 -21.84
C LYS A 3 17.64 -4.99 -22.05
N GLY A 4 18.36 -4.37 -23.00
CA GLY A 4 18.26 -2.93 -23.27
C GLY A 4 16.87 -2.52 -23.76
N PRO A 5 16.36 -3.11 -24.86
CA PRO A 5 15.02 -2.85 -25.36
C PRO A 5 13.92 -3.10 -24.32
N LEU A 6 14.03 -4.18 -23.54
CA LEU A 6 13.06 -4.49 -22.48
C LEU A 6 13.03 -3.42 -21.38
N VAL A 7 14.20 -2.95 -20.95
CA VAL A 7 14.30 -1.86 -19.95
C VAL A 7 13.71 -0.57 -20.48
N ALA A 8 13.92 -0.23 -21.76
CA ALA A 8 13.32 0.94 -22.39
C ALA A 8 11.79 0.81 -22.43
N TYR A 9 11.28 -0.32 -22.93
CA TYR A 9 9.85 -0.62 -22.98
C TYR A 9 9.16 -0.48 -21.62
N LEU A 10 9.73 -1.07 -20.57
CA LEU A 10 9.17 -0.99 -19.23
C LEU A 10 9.16 0.45 -18.68
N LYS A 11 10.17 1.26 -19.01
CA LYS A 11 10.18 2.68 -18.63
C LYS A 11 9.09 3.45 -19.37
N ASP A 12 8.93 3.21 -20.66
CA ASP A 12 7.90 3.85 -21.47
C ASP A 12 6.49 3.45 -21.02
N LEU A 13 6.29 2.18 -20.68
CA LEU A 13 5.04 1.69 -20.09
C LEU A 13 4.72 2.40 -18.76
N LEU A 14 5.71 2.58 -17.87
CA LEU A 14 5.50 3.31 -16.61
C LEU A 14 5.28 4.80 -16.81
N LYS A 15 5.93 5.40 -17.82
CA LYS A 15 5.70 6.79 -18.22
C LYS A 15 4.26 6.96 -18.72
N LEU A 16 3.79 6.05 -19.57
CA LEU A 16 2.41 6.03 -20.06
C LEU A 16 1.40 5.86 -18.92
N LEU A 17 1.64 4.92 -18.00
CA LEU A 17 0.80 4.72 -16.81
C LEU A 17 0.73 5.97 -15.92
N SER A 18 1.74 6.84 -15.98
CA SER A 18 1.79 8.10 -15.23
C SER A 18 1.11 9.26 -15.97
N GLY A 19 1.09 9.23 -17.30
CA GLY A 19 0.51 10.30 -18.14
C GLY A 19 -0.97 10.12 -18.47
N VAL A 20 -1.52 8.92 -18.32
CA VAL A 20 -2.93 8.63 -18.62
C VAL A 20 -3.83 8.89 -17.41
N THR A 21 -4.95 9.57 -17.65
CA THR A 21 -6.02 9.81 -16.67
C THR A 21 -7.26 8.94 -16.91
N SER A 22 -7.50 8.49 -18.13
CA SER A 22 -8.63 7.62 -18.47
C SER A 22 -8.56 6.26 -17.77
N GLU A 23 -9.58 5.93 -16.99
CA GLU A 23 -9.67 4.68 -16.23
C GLU A 23 -9.68 3.43 -17.10
N ASN A 24 -10.34 3.48 -18.25
CA ASN A 24 -10.38 2.38 -19.21
C ASN A 24 -8.97 2.06 -19.72
N ILE A 25 -8.21 3.11 -20.08
CA ILE A 25 -6.84 2.94 -20.56
C ILE A 25 -5.93 2.49 -19.40
N LEU A 26 -6.07 3.07 -18.21
CA LEU A 26 -5.32 2.63 -17.02
C LEU A 26 -5.57 1.15 -16.72
N THR A 27 -6.81 0.68 -16.82
CA THR A 27 -7.19 -0.73 -16.63
C THR A 27 -6.45 -1.64 -17.60
N VAL A 28 -6.42 -1.29 -18.90
CA VAL A 28 -5.70 -2.06 -19.92
C VAL A 28 -4.20 -2.06 -19.65
N LEU A 29 -3.62 -0.90 -19.31
CA LEU A 29 -2.19 -0.78 -19.02
C LEU A 29 -1.79 -1.54 -17.77
N LEU A 30 -2.61 -1.55 -16.72
CA LEU A 30 -2.36 -2.31 -15.50
C LEU A 30 -2.45 -3.82 -15.74
N LYS A 31 -3.42 -4.29 -16.54
CA LYS A 31 -3.48 -5.70 -16.96
C LYS A 31 -2.22 -6.11 -17.70
N HIS A 32 -1.75 -5.28 -18.62
CA HIS A 32 -0.51 -5.52 -19.34
C HIS A 32 0.72 -5.49 -18.41
N LEU A 33 0.82 -4.52 -17.52
CA LEU A 33 1.89 -4.45 -16.52
C LEU A 33 1.88 -5.66 -15.59
N HIS A 34 0.71 -6.17 -15.22
CA HIS A 34 0.57 -7.38 -14.42
C HIS A 34 1.17 -8.60 -15.13
N GLN A 35 0.90 -8.78 -16.43
CA GLN A 35 1.53 -9.82 -17.25
C GLN A 35 3.05 -9.66 -17.32
N MET A 36 3.53 -8.41 -17.37
CA MET A 36 4.97 -8.08 -17.42
C MET A 36 5.66 -8.02 -16.05
N SER A 37 4.95 -8.29 -14.96
CA SER A 37 5.45 -8.16 -13.59
C SER A 37 6.71 -8.96 -13.28
N VAL A 38 6.88 -10.13 -13.91
CA VAL A 38 8.09 -10.97 -13.80
C VAL A 38 9.30 -10.21 -14.32
N TYR A 39 9.17 -9.54 -15.47
CA TYR A 39 10.25 -8.74 -16.05
C TYR A 39 10.53 -7.47 -15.25
N VAL A 40 9.48 -6.83 -14.71
CA VAL A 40 9.63 -5.67 -13.81
C VAL A 40 10.44 -6.03 -12.57
N ALA A 41 10.21 -7.22 -12.02
CA ALA A 41 10.90 -7.71 -10.83
C ALA A 41 12.41 -7.97 -11.06
N CYS A 42 12.82 -8.27 -12.30
CA CYS A 42 14.24 -8.43 -12.66
C CYS A 42 15.07 -7.14 -12.55
N PHE A 43 14.43 -5.97 -12.48
CA PHE A 43 15.09 -4.66 -12.51
C PHE A 43 14.69 -3.80 -11.32
N GLN A 44 15.42 -3.93 -10.21
CA GLN A 44 15.14 -3.26 -8.92
C GLN A 44 14.77 -1.77 -9.02
N ARG A 45 15.48 -0.98 -9.86
CA ARG A 45 15.16 0.45 -10.06
C ARG A 45 13.79 0.66 -10.71
N ILE A 46 13.43 -0.18 -11.67
CA ILE A 46 12.13 -0.16 -12.33
C ILE A 46 11.06 -0.65 -11.36
N SER A 47 11.30 -1.73 -10.61
CA SER A 47 10.35 -2.25 -9.62
C SER A 47 9.98 -1.18 -8.58
N LYS A 48 10.98 -0.49 -8.01
CA LYS A 48 10.75 0.61 -7.05
C LYS A 48 9.94 1.76 -7.66
N HIS A 49 10.20 2.11 -8.92
CA HIS A 49 9.45 3.15 -9.61
C HIS A 49 8.00 2.74 -9.88
N ALA A 50 7.80 1.50 -10.35
CA ALA A 50 6.49 0.90 -10.58
C ALA A 50 5.68 0.86 -9.28
N LEU A 51 6.26 0.34 -8.20
CA LEU A 51 5.60 0.24 -6.89
C LEU A 51 5.16 1.61 -6.37
N LYS A 52 5.98 2.65 -6.51
CA LYS A 52 5.58 4.01 -6.13
C LYS A 52 4.31 4.46 -6.85
N ARG A 53 4.24 4.26 -8.18
CA ARG A 53 3.06 4.64 -8.98
C ARG A 53 1.85 3.76 -8.63
N LEU A 54 2.05 2.46 -8.48
CA LEU A 54 1.00 1.51 -8.16
C LEU A 54 0.38 1.77 -6.79
N ILE A 55 1.18 2.11 -5.77
CA ILE A 55 0.68 2.43 -4.43
C ILE A 55 -0.19 3.70 -4.47
N THR A 56 0.15 4.68 -5.30
CA THR A 56 -0.73 5.84 -5.53
C THR A 56 -2.07 5.40 -6.13
N LEU A 57 -2.05 4.64 -7.22
CA LEU A 57 -3.28 4.14 -7.89
C LEU A 57 -4.14 3.26 -6.98
N TRP A 58 -3.51 2.39 -6.19
CA TRP A 58 -4.16 1.56 -5.17
C TRP A 58 -4.91 2.39 -4.13
N SER A 59 -4.37 3.56 -3.78
CA SER A 59 -4.93 4.41 -2.72
C SER A 59 -5.96 5.43 -3.19
N THR A 60 -5.89 5.89 -4.45
CA THR A 60 -6.75 6.98 -4.96
C THR A 60 -7.57 6.63 -6.19
N GLY A 61 -7.31 5.52 -6.88
CA GLY A 61 -8.03 5.17 -8.11
C GLY A 61 -9.48 4.72 -7.86
N GLU A 62 -10.21 4.47 -8.94
CA GLU A 62 -11.51 3.79 -8.89
C GLU A 62 -11.36 2.29 -8.60
N GLU A 63 -12.45 1.63 -8.22
CA GLU A 63 -12.47 0.25 -7.73
C GLU A 63 -11.64 -0.72 -8.59
N THR A 64 -11.91 -0.79 -9.89
CA THR A 64 -11.19 -1.66 -10.83
C THR A 64 -9.69 -1.34 -10.89
N VAL A 65 -9.34 -0.05 -10.90
CA VAL A 65 -7.95 0.42 -10.95
C VAL A 65 -7.23 0.06 -9.65
N ARG A 66 -7.87 0.20 -8.49
CA ARG A 66 -7.31 -0.17 -7.18
C ARG A 66 -7.00 -1.65 -7.11
N VAL A 67 -7.93 -2.49 -7.56
CA VAL A 67 -7.76 -3.96 -7.58
C VAL A 67 -6.59 -4.34 -8.46
N LEU A 68 -6.54 -3.85 -9.70
CA LEU A 68 -5.44 -4.16 -10.62
C LEU A 68 -4.08 -3.62 -10.14
N ALA A 69 -4.07 -2.44 -9.53
CA ALA A 69 -2.86 -1.88 -8.95
C ALA A 69 -2.35 -2.75 -7.79
N PHE A 70 -3.26 -3.22 -6.92
CA PHE A 70 -2.92 -4.16 -5.86
C PHE A 70 -2.35 -5.47 -6.40
N LEU A 71 -3.01 -6.09 -7.38
CA LEU A 71 -2.52 -7.34 -7.99
C LEU A 71 -1.11 -7.17 -8.60
N CYS A 72 -0.82 -6.01 -9.19
CA CYS A 72 0.54 -5.68 -9.66
C CYS A 72 1.53 -5.56 -8.48
N ILE A 73 1.18 -4.85 -7.41
CA ILE A 73 2.03 -4.70 -6.21
C ILE A 73 2.36 -6.06 -5.62
N LEU A 74 1.33 -6.90 -5.40
CA LEU A 74 1.47 -8.23 -4.83
C LEU A 74 2.40 -9.09 -5.69
N ARG A 75 2.18 -9.13 -7.01
CA ARG A 75 2.98 -9.96 -7.93
C ARG A 75 4.43 -9.50 -8.01
N ILE A 76 4.68 -8.20 -8.14
CA ILE A 76 6.05 -7.64 -8.18
C ILE A 76 6.77 -7.90 -6.86
N THR A 77 6.09 -7.70 -5.73
CA THR A 77 6.68 -7.88 -4.40
C THR A 77 7.00 -9.35 -4.14
N ARG A 78 6.10 -10.29 -4.44
CA ARG A 78 6.35 -11.74 -4.27
C ARG A 78 7.54 -12.23 -5.10
N ASN A 79 7.73 -11.72 -6.32
CA ASN A 79 8.87 -12.12 -7.17
C ASN A 79 10.24 -11.68 -6.62
N GLN A 80 10.29 -10.69 -5.71
CA GLN A 80 11.52 -10.16 -5.09
C GLN A 80 11.28 -9.84 -3.61
N GLN A 81 10.66 -10.77 -2.88
CA GLN A 81 10.14 -10.54 -1.55
C GLN A 81 11.21 -10.04 -0.57
N THR A 82 12.38 -10.67 -0.58
CA THR A 82 13.52 -10.30 0.28
C THR A 82 14.03 -8.88 0.06
N ALA A 83 13.92 -8.35 -1.16
CA ALA A 83 14.42 -7.02 -1.50
C ALA A 83 13.35 -5.92 -1.40
N LEU A 84 12.07 -6.26 -1.58
CA LEU A 84 11.00 -5.28 -1.75
C LEU A 84 9.99 -5.24 -0.60
N LEU A 85 9.78 -6.35 0.12
CA LEU A 85 8.66 -6.46 1.07
C LEU A 85 8.70 -5.36 2.16
N ASP A 86 9.84 -5.19 2.82
CA ASP A 86 10.00 -4.18 3.88
C ASP A 86 9.63 -2.76 3.40
N LEU A 87 10.14 -2.38 2.23
CA LEU A 87 9.87 -1.08 1.61
C LEU A 87 8.38 -0.93 1.27
N VAL A 88 7.77 -1.97 0.70
CA VAL A 88 6.38 -1.96 0.26
C VAL A 88 5.43 -1.90 1.44
N LEU A 89 5.63 -2.70 2.49
CA LEU A 89 4.81 -2.68 3.70
C LEU A 89 4.80 -1.30 4.34
N LYS A 90 5.97 -0.70 4.52
CA LYS A 90 6.10 0.66 5.04
C LYS A 90 5.37 1.67 4.16
N ALA A 91 5.59 1.63 2.85
CA ALA A 91 5.00 2.60 1.92
C ALA A 91 3.46 2.48 1.86
N MET A 92 2.94 1.25 1.81
CA MET A 92 1.50 0.99 1.77
C MET A 92 0.83 1.41 3.08
N TYR A 93 1.41 1.07 4.25
CA TYR A 93 0.87 1.50 5.54
C TYR A 93 0.83 3.02 5.69
N MET A 94 1.93 3.72 5.37
CA MET A 94 1.95 5.19 5.44
C MET A 94 0.90 5.83 4.50
N THR A 95 0.70 5.21 3.34
CA THR A 95 -0.33 5.65 2.38
C THR A 95 -1.74 5.37 2.90
N TYR A 96 -1.96 4.23 3.55
CA TYR A 96 -3.21 3.87 4.20
C TYR A 96 -3.60 4.85 5.29
N VAL A 97 -2.69 5.10 6.24
CA VAL A 97 -2.91 6.05 7.33
C VAL A 97 -3.21 7.46 6.79
N LYS A 98 -2.51 7.90 5.74
CA LYS A 98 -2.80 9.19 5.09
C LYS A 98 -4.21 9.26 4.49
N ASN A 99 -4.67 8.20 3.84
CA ASN A 99 -6.01 8.15 3.23
C ASN A 99 -7.13 8.03 4.28
N CYS A 100 -6.84 7.47 5.45
CA CYS A 100 -7.80 7.38 6.55
C CYS A 100 -8.01 8.70 7.32
N LYS A 101 -7.41 9.83 6.89
CA LYS A 101 -7.58 11.12 7.57
C LYS A 101 -9.04 11.59 7.57
N PHE A 102 -9.76 11.35 6.48
CA PHE A 102 -11.16 11.73 6.31
C PHE A 102 -11.97 10.51 5.83
N VAL A 103 -12.97 10.13 6.61
CA VAL A 103 -13.83 8.97 6.34
C VAL A 103 -15.25 9.47 6.07
N SER A 104 -15.83 9.03 4.96
CA SER A 104 -17.21 9.30 4.56
C SER A 104 -17.83 8.02 3.99
N PRO A 105 -19.16 7.94 3.83
CA PRO A 105 -19.81 6.79 3.18
C PRO A 105 -19.25 6.50 1.78
N SER A 106 -18.82 7.53 1.04
CA SER A 106 -18.21 7.39 -0.28
C SER A 106 -16.77 6.87 -0.24
N THR A 107 -15.95 7.24 0.76
CA THR A 107 -14.56 6.76 0.86
C THR A 107 -14.44 5.42 1.59
N TRP A 108 -15.46 5.03 2.36
CA TRP A 108 -15.46 3.82 3.18
C TRP A 108 -15.16 2.52 2.41
N PRO A 109 -15.76 2.24 1.24
CA PRO A 109 -15.45 1.03 0.48
C PRO A 109 -13.97 0.96 0.07
N GLY A 110 -13.40 2.08 -0.38
CA GLY A 110 -11.98 2.19 -0.75
C GLY A 110 -11.05 1.97 0.44
N ILE A 111 -11.38 2.53 1.60
CA ILE A 111 -10.60 2.33 2.84
C ILE A 111 -10.65 0.87 3.29
N ASN A 112 -11.83 0.23 3.23
CA ASN A 112 -11.98 -1.18 3.59
C ASN A 112 -11.20 -2.09 2.63
N PHE A 113 -11.23 -1.81 1.33
CA PHE A 113 -10.40 -2.52 0.35
C PHE A 113 -8.90 -2.36 0.68
N MET A 114 -8.44 -1.14 0.97
CA MET A 114 -7.05 -0.90 1.36
C MET A 114 -6.68 -1.65 2.64
N ARG A 115 -7.57 -1.70 3.64
CA ARG A 115 -7.33 -2.46 4.87
C ARG A 115 -7.14 -3.95 4.58
N ARG A 116 -8.08 -4.57 3.86
CA ARG A 116 -8.03 -6.01 3.52
C ARG A 116 -6.80 -6.38 2.70
N SER A 117 -6.51 -5.60 1.65
CA SER A 117 -5.33 -5.82 0.81
C SER A 117 -4.01 -5.59 1.57
N LEU A 118 -3.99 -4.68 2.54
CA LEU A 118 -2.82 -4.47 3.38
C LEU A 118 -2.60 -5.61 4.38
N VAL A 119 -3.66 -6.21 4.93
CA VAL A 119 -3.58 -7.44 5.73
C VAL A 119 -2.96 -8.58 4.92
N GLU A 120 -3.39 -8.76 3.67
CA GLU A 120 -2.82 -9.77 2.77
C GLU A 120 -1.31 -9.55 2.55
N MET A 121 -0.88 -8.29 2.38
CA MET A 121 0.55 -7.97 2.23
C MET A 121 1.35 -8.26 3.51
N PHE A 122 0.84 -7.90 4.68
CA PHE A 122 1.50 -8.21 5.96
C PHE A 122 1.52 -9.72 6.24
N SER A 123 0.64 -10.50 5.62
CA SER A 123 0.61 -11.95 5.78
C SER A 123 1.66 -12.68 4.92
N LEU A 124 2.40 -11.99 4.04
CA LEU A 124 3.42 -12.61 3.18
C LEU A 124 4.65 -13.12 3.92
N ASP A 125 5.05 -12.45 5.01
CA ASP A 125 6.18 -12.85 5.86
C ASP A 125 6.01 -12.26 7.26
N LEU A 126 5.61 -13.10 8.21
CA LEU A 126 5.35 -12.68 9.58
C LEU A 126 6.60 -12.12 10.28
N ASN A 127 7.81 -12.57 9.91
CA ASN A 127 9.04 -12.09 10.55
C ASN A 127 9.37 -10.64 10.16
N VAL A 128 9.15 -10.28 8.89
CA VAL A 128 9.30 -8.90 8.42
C VAL A 128 8.16 -8.05 8.96
N SER A 129 6.93 -8.54 8.84
CA SER A 129 5.72 -7.82 9.25
C SER A 129 5.71 -7.51 10.75
N TYR A 130 6.14 -8.43 11.60
CA TYR A 130 6.18 -8.23 13.05
C TYR A 130 6.95 -6.96 13.44
N ARG A 131 8.06 -6.64 12.76
CA ARG A 131 8.86 -5.44 13.06
C ARG A 131 8.07 -4.15 12.82
N HIS A 132 7.29 -4.10 11.75
CA HIS A 132 6.41 -2.97 11.42
C HIS A 132 5.24 -2.90 12.39
N VAL A 133 4.52 -4.01 12.55
CA VAL A 133 3.33 -4.12 13.41
C VAL A 133 3.67 -3.70 14.84
N PHE A 134 4.74 -4.27 15.42
CA PHE A 134 5.19 -3.93 16.76
C PHE A 134 5.52 -2.44 16.91
N LEU A 135 6.26 -1.88 15.95
CA LEU A 135 6.61 -0.46 15.96
C LEU A 135 5.37 0.44 15.97
N TYR A 136 4.41 0.15 15.09
CA TYR A 136 3.21 0.98 14.92
C TYR A 136 2.21 0.80 16.07
N ILE A 137 1.99 -0.42 16.57
CA ILE A 137 1.16 -0.65 17.77
C ILE A 137 1.76 0.07 18.98
N ARG A 138 3.09 0.00 19.15
CA ARG A 138 3.77 0.73 20.23
C ARG A 138 3.56 2.24 20.12
N GLN A 139 3.60 2.81 18.91
CA GLN A 139 3.30 4.23 18.70
C GLN A 139 1.86 4.59 19.09
N LEU A 140 0.88 3.76 18.73
CA LEU A 140 -0.52 3.94 19.14
C LEU A 140 -0.68 3.86 20.67
N ALA A 141 0.01 2.93 21.32
CA ALA A 141 0.00 2.80 22.77
C ALA A 141 0.60 4.02 23.49
N ILE A 142 1.69 4.58 22.96
CA ILE A 142 2.28 5.83 23.49
C ILE A 142 1.31 7.00 23.32
N LEU A 143 0.64 7.10 22.16
CA LEU A 143 -0.35 8.13 21.90
C LEU A 143 -1.50 8.07 22.91
N LEU A 144 -2.03 6.86 23.17
CA LEU A 144 -3.06 6.62 24.17
C LEU A 144 -2.59 6.98 25.57
N ARG A 145 -1.38 6.56 25.98
CA ARG A 145 -0.80 6.90 27.28
C ARG A 145 -0.73 8.42 27.47
N ASN A 146 -0.28 9.15 26.45
CA ASN A 146 -0.18 10.61 26.52
C ASN A 146 -1.55 11.29 26.66
N ALA A 147 -2.58 10.75 26.01
CA ALA A 147 -3.96 11.23 26.17
C ALA A 147 -4.48 11.03 27.60
N ILE A 148 -4.14 9.90 28.24
CA ILE A 148 -4.57 9.56 29.61
C ILE A 148 -3.82 10.37 30.67
N VAL A 149 -2.49 10.50 30.52
CA VAL A 149 -1.62 11.12 31.54
C VAL A 149 -1.67 12.64 31.48
N VAL A 150 -1.53 13.23 30.29
CA VAL A 150 -1.42 14.70 30.14
C VAL A 150 -2.81 15.35 30.04
N GLN A 151 -3.81 14.60 29.57
CA GLN A 151 -5.22 15.00 29.51
C GLN A 151 -5.54 16.28 28.73
N LYS A 152 -4.61 16.80 27.92
CA LYS A 152 -4.89 17.89 26.97
C LYS A 152 -5.90 17.45 25.91
N ILE A 153 -6.77 18.37 25.51
CA ILE A 153 -7.78 18.16 24.46
C ILE A 153 -7.13 17.67 23.17
N GLU A 154 -6.01 18.27 22.76
CA GLU A 154 -5.23 17.87 21.57
C GLU A 154 -4.80 16.40 21.62
N ASN A 155 -4.34 15.92 22.78
CA ASN A 155 -3.91 14.52 22.94
C ASN A 155 -5.10 13.57 22.87
N ARG A 156 -6.26 13.95 23.42
CA ARG A 156 -7.49 13.16 23.30
C ARG A 156 -7.93 13.10 21.83
N GLN A 157 -7.95 14.24 21.12
CA GLN A 157 -8.30 14.30 19.70
C GLN A 157 -7.36 13.46 18.82
N ALA A 158 -6.08 13.36 19.18
CA ALA A 158 -5.14 12.51 18.46
C ALA A 158 -5.50 11.02 18.54
N VAL A 159 -6.11 10.56 19.64
CA VAL A 159 -6.62 9.18 19.78
C VAL A 159 -7.98 9.02 19.10
N TYR A 160 -8.87 10.01 19.24
CA TYR A 160 -10.18 10.06 18.59
C TYR A 160 -10.13 10.54 17.13
N ASN A 161 -9.06 10.20 16.40
CA ASN A 161 -8.96 10.47 14.98
C ASN A 161 -9.19 9.19 14.15
N TRP A 162 -9.67 9.37 12.92
CA TRP A 162 -9.93 8.24 12.02
C TRP A 162 -8.67 7.45 11.68
N GLN A 163 -7.49 8.08 11.71
CA GLN A 163 -6.22 7.43 11.42
C GLN A 163 -5.85 6.39 12.49
N CYS A 164 -6.03 6.73 13.76
CA CYS A 164 -5.81 5.87 14.92
C CYS A 164 -6.83 4.73 14.91
N ILE A 165 -8.12 5.04 14.76
CA ILE A 165 -9.20 4.05 14.71
C ILE A 165 -8.97 3.04 13.57
N ASN A 166 -8.71 3.51 12.34
CA ASN A 166 -8.47 2.62 11.20
C ASN A 166 -7.17 1.82 11.34
N SER A 167 -6.13 2.38 11.95
CA SER A 167 -4.90 1.62 12.25
C SER A 167 -5.17 0.50 13.25
N LEU A 168 -5.97 0.74 14.30
CA LEU A 168 -6.38 -0.30 15.24
C LEU A 168 -7.19 -1.40 14.55
N HIS A 169 -8.14 -1.05 13.68
CA HIS A 169 -8.88 -2.04 12.88
C HIS A 169 -7.97 -2.86 11.98
N LEU A 170 -7.00 -2.23 11.30
CA LEU A 170 -6.03 -2.95 10.47
C LEU A 170 -5.27 -4.01 11.27
N TRP A 171 -4.76 -3.63 12.46
CA TRP A 171 -4.00 -4.56 13.28
C TRP A 171 -4.87 -5.66 13.89
N ALA A 172 -6.11 -5.34 14.27
CA ALA A 172 -7.08 -6.34 14.72
C ALA A 172 -7.42 -7.36 13.63
N ASP A 173 -7.66 -6.89 12.39
CA ASP A 173 -7.92 -7.75 11.24
C ASP A 173 -6.70 -8.64 10.94
N LEU A 174 -5.47 -8.08 11.01
CA LEU A 174 -4.24 -8.85 10.81
C LEU A 174 -4.08 -9.95 11.86
N ILE A 175 -4.21 -9.61 13.15
CA ILE A 175 -4.06 -10.58 14.25
C ILE A 175 -5.15 -11.65 14.18
N SER A 176 -6.35 -11.31 13.72
CA SER A 176 -7.44 -12.28 13.58
C SER A 176 -7.25 -13.23 12.39
N ALA A 177 -6.47 -12.81 11.39
CA ALA A 177 -6.21 -13.59 10.18
C ALA A 177 -4.98 -14.52 10.30
N THR A 178 -4.13 -14.31 11.32
CA THR A 178 -2.89 -15.06 11.58
C THR A 178 -3.02 -15.96 12.79
#